data_AF-A0A3C1N9B5-F1
#
_entry.id   AF-A0A3C1N9B5-F1
#
_cell.length_a   1.000
_cell.length_b   1.000
_cell.length_c   1.000
_cell.angle_alpha   90.00
_cell.angle_beta   90.00
_cell.angle_gamma   90.00
#
_symmetry.space_group_name_H-M   'P 1'
#
loop_
_entity.id
_entity.type
_entity.pdbx_description
1 polymer ?
#
loop_
_entity_poly.entity_id
_entity_poly.type
_entity_poly.pdbx_seq_one_letter_code
_entity_poly.pdbx_strand_id
1 'polypeptide(L)'
;MTIPLTVFAMLGVINAFNLIDGLDGLCGGITLMALAALMGLAFHHGGAVSEFKLLGMVLVTVAAFLIFNLSIVGAARQVYLGDAGSMVLGLMLVYFLINLSQRGIPIVASGVPVIKPNSAPWLIALPLMDTVNVMLHRLRSGRSPLRPDRTHIHHLLLDVGIHRYAVLAILLGLQLFCTAIGVLGTHLSWPDWVLFWSMFPGYIGFALTTWMLARRRRAITDLATSANDVTDLDHRRARAQQNR
;
A
#
# COMPACT_ATOMS: atom_id res chain seq x y z
N MET A 1 4.56 -8.75 27.76
CA MET A 1 4.26 -7.34 27.37
C MET A 1 4.20 -7.13 25.85
N THR A 2 4.57 -8.11 25.01
CA THR A 2 4.59 -7.96 23.55
C THR A 2 3.27 -8.28 22.84
N ILE A 3 2.41 -9.13 23.42
CA ILE A 3 1.15 -9.59 22.80
C ILE A 3 0.22 -8.43 22.41
N PRO A 4 -0.07 -7.43 23.27
CA PRO A 4 -0.94 -6.31 22.90
C PRO A 4 -0.39 -5.49 21.73
N LEU A 5 0.93 -5.29 21.69
CA LEU A 5 1.60 -4.61 20.59
C LEU A 5 1.51 -5.39 19.28
N THR A 6 1.64 -6.72 19.35
CA THR A 6 1.53 -7.59 18.16
C THR A 6 0.12 -7.58 17.61
N VAL A 7 -0.89 -7.68 18.49
CA VAL A 7 -2.32 -7.58 18.10
C VAL A 7 -2.61 -6.23 17.47
N PHE A 8 -2.13 -5.13 18.07
CA PHE A 8 -2.29 -3.79 17.51
C PHE A 8 -1.65 -3.68 16.12
N ALA A 9 -0.42 -4.19 15.94
CA ALA A 9 0.26 -4.21 14.65
C ALA A 9 -0.52 -5.03 13.60
N MET A 10 -1.05 -6.21 13.98
CA MET A 10 -1.88 -7.03 13.10
C MET A 10 -3.13 -6.28 12.64
N LEU A 11 -3.89 -5.70 13.57
CA LEU A 11 -5.09 -4.91 13.25
C LEU A 11 -4.74 -3.71 12.36
N GLY A 12 -3.62 -3.04 12.65
CA GLY A 12 -3.11 -1.93 11.84
C GLY A 12 -2.81 -2.33 10.40
N VAL A 13 -2.12 -3.47 10.19
CA VAL A 13 -1.81 -3.98 8.85
C VAL A 13 -3.06 -4.43 8.11
N ILE A 14 -3.96 -5.18 8.77
CA ILE A 14 -5.23 -5.61 8.17
C ILE A 14 -6.02 -4.40 7.67
N ASN A 15 -6.14 -3.37 8.51
CA ASN A 15 -6.83 -2.14 8.13
C ASN A 15 -6.09 -1.35 7.04
N ALA A 16 -4.76 -1.33 7.05
CA ALA A 16 -3.97 -0.68 6.01
C ALA A 16 -4.17 -1.32 4.63
N PHE A 17 -4.26 -2.66 4.59
CA PHE A 17 -4.56 -3.39 3.35
C PHE A 17 -5.99 -3.17 2.86
N ASN A 18 -6.97 -3.09 3.77
CA ASN A 18 -8.33 -2.73 3.40
C ASN A 18 -8.41 -1.29 2.84
N LEU A 19 -7.72 -0.33 3.46
CA LEU A 19 -7.73 1.07 3.02
C LEU A 19 -7.02 1.32 1.68
N ILE A 20 -5.95 0.58 1.38
CA ILE A 20 -5.22 0.75 0.11
C ILE A 20 -5.90 0.03 -1.07
N ASP A 21 -6.85 -0.87 -0.81
CA ASP A 21 -7.61 -1.63 -1.81
C ASP A 21 -8.67 -0.77 -2.53
N GLY A 22 -8.22 0.31 -3.17
CA GLY A 22 -9.05 1.21 -3.98
C GLY A 22 -8.67 1.26 -5.46
N LEU A 23 -7.70 0.44 -5.88
CA LEU A 23 -7.23 0.34 -7.26
C LEU A 23 -6.96 -1.13 -7.63
N ASP A 24 -7.60 -1.60 -8.70
CA ASP A 24 -7.40 -2.96 -9.23
C ASP A 24 -5.90 -3.26 -9.42
N GLY A 25 -5.46 -4.39 -8.88
CA GLY A 25 -4.09 -4.88 -8.94
C GLY A 25 -3.16 -4.34 -7.85
N LEU A 26 -3.52 -3.26 -7.13
CA LEU A 26 -2.62 -2.63 -6.18
C LEU A 26 -2.42 -3.49 -4.91
N CYS A 27 -3.51 -3.81 -4.20
CA CYS A 27 -3.46 -4.60 -2.97
C CYS A 27 -2.90 -6.01 -3.21
N GLY A 28 -3.37 -6.68 -4.26
CA GLY A 28 -2.85 -7.98 -4.69
C GLY A 28 -1.38 -7.91 -5.12
N GLY A 29 -0.97 -6.87 -5.86
CA GLY A 29 0.40 -6.70 -6.34
C GLY A 29 1.40 -6.48 -5.21
N ILE A 30 1.07 -5.62 -4.24
CA ILE A 30 1.86 -5.42 -3.02
C ILE A 30 2.01 -6.74 -2.25
N THR A 31 0.90 -7.47 -2.10
CA THR A 31 0.90 -8.79 -1.43
C THR A 31 1.80 -9.78 -2.15
N LEU A 32 1.70 -9.88 -3.48
CA LEU A 32 2.52 -10.77 -4.29
C LEU A 32 4.02 -10.45 -4.16
N MET A 33 4.39 -9.16 -4.22
CA MET A 33 5.79 -8.72 -4.07
C MET A 33 6.36 -9.10 -2.69
N ALA A 34 5.58 -8.89 -1.62
CA ALA A 34 6.00 -9.22 -0.27
C ALA A 34 6.13 -10.75 -0.07
N LEU A 35 5.16 -11.54 -0.54
CA LEU A 35 5.23 -13.00 -0.49
C LEU A 35 6.41 -13.54 -1.30
N ALA A 36 6.68 -13.00 -2.49
CA ALA A 36 7.81 -13.39 -3.33
C ALA A 36 9.15 -13.06 -2.66
N ALA A 37 9.26 -11.89 -2.02
CA ALA A 37 10.44 -11.50 -1.25
C ALA A 37 10.70 -12.45 -0.07
N LEU A 38 9.66 -12.78 0.70
CA LEU A 38 9.75 -13.74 1.80
C LEU A 38 10.13 -15.14 1.30
N MET A 39 9.56 -15.56 0.17
CA MET A 39 9.88 -16.84 -0.46
C MET A 39 11.35 -16.91 -0.88
N GLY A 40 11.87 -15.85 -1.51
CA GLY A 40 13.27 -15.76 -1.91
C GLY A 40 14.23 -15.80 -0.72
N LEU A 41 13.92 -15.04 0.35
CA LEU A 41 14.70 -15.07 1.60
C LEU A 41 14.66 -16.46 2.25
N ALA A 42 13.48 -17.08 2.35
CA ALA A 42 13.33 -18.41 2.93
C ALA A 42 14.11 -19.47 2.14
N PHE A 43 14.12 -19.39 0.81
CA PHE A 43 14.88 -20.28 -0.05
C PHE A 43 16.39 -20.12 0.16
N HIS A 44 16.88 -18.87 0.23
CA HIS A 44 18.28 -18.57 0.50
C HIS A 44 18.78 -19.16 1.82
N HIS A 45 17.92 -19.22 2.84
CA HIS A 45 18.25 -19.80 4.14
C HIS A 45 18.02 -21.32 4.25
N GLY A 46 17.81 -22.02 3.12
CA GLY A 46 17.76 -23.48 3.06
C GLY A 46 16.38 -24.10 2.81
N GLY A 47 15.36 -23.28 2.51
CA GLY A 47 14.08 -23.72 1.91
C GLY A 47 13.20 -24.65 2.76
N ALA A 48 13.64 -25.01 3.97
CA ALA A 48 13.02 -26.04 4.78
C ALA A 48 12.30 -25.45 6.01
N VAL A 49 11.53 -24.39 5.78
CA VAL A 49 10.57 -23.87 6.76
C VAL A 49 9.26 -24.63 6.60
N SER A 50 8.64 -25.07 7.70
CA SER A 50 7.31 -25.69 7.69
C SER A 50 6.27 -24.83 6.96
N GLU A 51 6.45 -23.51 7.04
CA GLU A 51 5.62 -22.46 6.49
C GLU A 51 5.83 -22.25 4.99
N PHE A 52 6.89 -22.81 4.39
CA PHE A 52 7.24 -22.62 2.97
C PHE A 52 6.12 -23.10 2.03
N LYS A 53 5.48 -24.23 2.36
CA LYS A 53 4.37 -24.78 1.58
C LYS A 53 3.15 -23.85 1.59
N LEU A 54 2.78 -23.35 2.77
CA LEU A 54 1.65 -22.43 2.91
C LEU A 54 1.95 -21.09 2.22
N LEU A 55 3.16 -20.55 2.41
CA LEU A 55 3.61 -19.33 1.74
C LEU A 55 3.54 -19.46 0.22
N GLY A 56 4.01 -20.58 -0.33
CA GLY A 56 3.97 -20.86 -1.78
C GLY A 56 2.56 -21.04 -2.32
N MET A 57 1.69 -21.72 -1.57
CA MET A 57 0.27 -21.84 -1.93
C MET A 57 -0.39 -20.46 -2.02
N VAL A 58 -0.23 -19.61 -0.99
CA VAL A 58 -0.79 -18.25 -0.98
C VAL A 58 -0.21 -17.41 -2.12
N LEU A 59 1.11 -17.49 -2.36
CA LEU A 59 1.77 -16.79 -3.48
C LEU A 59 1.13 -17.14 -4.83
N VAL A 60 0.96 -18.43 -5.12
CA VAL A 60 0.36 -18.91 -6.38
C VAL A 60 -1.11 -18.51 -6.47
N THR A 61 -1.87 -18.60 -5.38
CA THR A 61 -3.27 -18.16 -5.34
C THR A 61 -3.41 -16.66 -5.62
N VAL A 62 -2.57 -15.82 -5.02
CA VAL A 62 -2.57 -14.37 -5.27
C VAL A 62 -2.16 -14.04 -6.71
N ALA A 63 -1.15 -14.75 -7.25
CA ALA A 63 -0.74 -14.60 -8.64
C ALA A 63 -1.89 -14.96 -9.62
N ALA A 64 -2.58 -16.07 -9.37
CA ALA A 64 -3.73 -16.49 -10.17
C ALA A 64 -4.89 -15.48 -10.07
N PHE A 65 -5.19 -14.99 -8.86
CA PHE A 65 -6.19 -13.93 -8.65
C PHE A 65 -5.86 -12.66 -9.44
N LEU A 66 -4.60 -12.20 -9.42
CA LEU A 66 -4.17 -10.98 -10.09
C LEU A 66 -4.40 -10.99 -11.60
N ILE A 67 -4.32 -12.18 -12.24
CA ILE A 67 -4.62 -12.34 -13.67
C ILE A 67 -6.07 -11.89 -13.99
N PHE A 68 -7.01 -12.23 -13.12
CA PHE A 68 -8.41 -11.82 -13.24
C PHE A 68 -8.66 -10.40 -12.74
N ASN A 69 -8.00 -9.99 -11.66
CA ASN A 69 -8.19 -8.67 -11.07
C ASN A 69 -7.67 -7.53 -11.97
N LEU A 70 -6.58 -7.77 -12.71
CA LEU A 70 -6.04 -6.82 -13.70
C LEU A 70 -6.78 -6.86 -15.06
N SER A 71 -7.81 -7.69 -15.20
CA SER A 71 -8.57 -7.87 -16.44
C SER A 71 -7.72 -8.33 -17.63
N ILE A 72 -6.62 -9.05 -17.37
CA ILE A 72 -5.70 -9.56 -18.41
C ILE A 72 -6.42 -10.55 -19.33
N VAL A 73 -7.35 -11.35 -18.79
CA VAL A 73 -8.16 -12.35 -19.53
C VAL A 73 -9.46 -11.74 -20.08
N GLY A 74 -9.56 -10.40 -20.09
CA GLY A 74 -10.72 -9.64 -20.57
C GLY A 74 -11.63 -9.12 -19.46
N ALA A 75 -12.20 -7.93 -19.67
CA ALA A 75 -13.00 -7.22 -18.67
C ALA A 75 -14.26 -7.98 -18.21
N ALA A 76 -14.83 -8.84 -19.06
CA ALA A 76 -16.00 -9.64 -18.70
C ALA A 76 -15.73 -10.70 -17.61
N ARG A 77 -14.44 -11.00 -17.34
CA ARG A 77 -14.00 -11.98 -16.34
C ARG A 77 -13.26 -11.30 -15.17
N GLN A 78 -13.41 -9.99 -15.04
CA GLN A 78 -12.77 -9.23 -13.96
C GLN A 78 -13.33 -9.67 -12.61
N VAL A 79 -12.43 -9.97 -11.67
CA VAL A 79 -12.79 -10.31 -10.29
C VAL A 79 -12.26 -9.22 -9.37
N TYR A 80 -13.13 -8.65 -8.56
CA TYR A 80 -12.77 -7.65 -7.55
C TYR A 80 -12.33 -8.35 -6.25
N LEU A 81 -11.35 -7.77 -5.56
CA LEU A 81 -10.84 -8.32 -4.31
C LEU A 81 -11.89 -8.22 -3.18
N GLY A 82 -12.52 -7.04 -3.08
CA GLY A 82 -13.51 -6.74 -2.05
C GLY A 82 -12.89 -6.62 -0.65
N ASP A 83 -13.69 -6.10 0.29
CA ASP A 83 -13.23 -5.85 1.66
C ASP A 83 -12.74 -7.12 2.38
N ALA A 84 -13.47 -8.22 2.22
CA ALA A 84 -13.10 -9.49 2.80
C ALA A 84 -11.75 -10.00 2.24
N GLY A 85 -11.54 -9.85 0.93
CA GLY A 85 -10.30 -10.26 0.28
C GLY A 85 -9.10 -9.47 0.77
N SER A 86 -9.19 -8.13 0.81
CA SER A 86 -8.10 -7.27 1.26
C SER A 86 -7.75 -7.47 2.73
N MET A 87 -8.74 -7.66 3.60
CA MET A 87 -8.51 -7.98 5.01
C MET A 87 -7.82 -9.34 5.18
N VAL A 88 -8.22 -10.36 4.41
CA VAL A 88 -7.57 -11.69 4.44
C VAL A 88 -6.14 -11.62 3.93
N LEU A 89 -5.87 -10.88 2.85
CA LEU A 89 -4.50 -10.68 2.36
C LEU A 89 -3.64 -9.97 3.42
N GLY A 90 -4.16 -8.90 4.04
CA GLY A 90 -3.48 -8.20 5.13
C GLY A 90 -3.19 -9.10 6.33
N LEU A 91 -4.17 -9.93 6.74
CA LEU A 91 -4.02 -10.91 7.82
C LEU A 91 -2.94 -11.96 7.51
N MET A 92 -3.00 -12.56 6.32
CA MET A 92 -2.02 -13.57 5.90
C MET A 92 -0.61 -12.98 5.85
N LEU A 93 -0.48 -11.77 5.30
CA LEU A 93 0.82 -11.14 5.16
C LEU A 93 1.43 -10.76 6.50
N VAL A 94 0.66 -10.17 7.41
CA VAL A 94 1.17 -9.84 8.74
C VAL A 94 1.49 -11.09 9.56
N TYR A 95 0.73 -12.17 9.39
CA TYR A 95 1.05 -13.47 9.97
C TYR A 95 2.41 -13.97 9.51
N PHE A 96 2.69 -13.98 8.20
CA PHE A 96 3.99 -14.42 7.67
C PHE A 96 5.13 -13.50 8.13
N LEU A 97 4.94 -12.18 8.11
CA LEU A 97 5.95 -11.22 8.56
C LEU A 97 6.31 -11.41 10.04
N ILE A 98 5.34 -11.63 10.91
CA ILE A 98 5.56 -11.90 12.33
C ILE A 98 6.22 -13.27 12.51
N ASN A 99 5.68 -14.32 11.90
CA ASN A 99 6.18 -15.68 12.09
C ASN A 99 7.64 -15.81 11.60
N LEU A 100 7.93 -15.33 10.39
CA LEU A 100 9.26 -15.44 9.77
C LEU A 100 10.31 -14.47 10.36
N SER A 101 9.87 -13.43 11.08
CA SER A 101 10.79 -12.53 11.81
C SER A 101 11.12 -12.99 13.23
N GLN A 102 10.31 -13.88 13.80
CA GLN A 102 10.49 -14.38 15.16
C GLN A 102 11.00 -15.82 15.22
N ARG A 103 10.58 -16.66 14.27
CA ARG A 103 10.99 -18.06 14.19
C ARG A 103 12.12 -18.19 13.17
N GLY A 104 13.29 -18.57 13.66
CA GLY A 104 14.37 -19.04 12.78
C GLY A 104 14.02 -20.38 12.14
N ILE A 105 14.75 -20.74 11.09
CA ILE A 105 14.55 -22.01 10.39
C ILE A 105 14.93 -23.16 11.34
N PRO A 106 14.02 -24.10 11.66
CA PRO A 106 14.29 -25.19 12.61
C PRO A 106 15.47 -26.08 12.22
N ILE A 107 15.81 -26.10 10.93
CA ILE A 107 16.85 -26.96 10.33
C ILE A 107 18.24 -26.32 10.41
N VAL A 108 18.33 -24.99 10.61
CA VAL A 108 19.62 -24.34 10.90
C VAL A 108 19.72 -24.21 12.40
N ALA A 109 20.69 -24.90 13.01
CA ALA A 109 20.94 -24.94 14.46
C ALA A 109 21.21 -23.56 15.13
N SER A 110 21.10 -22.46 14.39
CA SER A 110 21.44 -21.10 14.82
C SER A 110 20.24 -20.21 15.18
N GLY A 111 18.99 -20.64 14.98
CA GLY A 111 17.81 -19.85 15.36
C GLY A 111 17.68 -18.50 14.64
N VAL A 112 18.33 -18.35 13.48
CA VAL A 112 18.37 -17.08 12.71
C VAL A 112 17.04 -16.87 11.97
N PRO A 113 16.34 -15.74 12.19
CA PRO A 113 15.07 -15.43 11.51
C PRO A 113 15.26 -15.21 10.01
N VAL A 114 14.26 -15.58 9.21
CA VAL A 114 14.28 -15.44 7.74
C VAL A 114 14.30 -13.96 7.31
N ILE A 115 13.66 -13.10 8.09
CA ILE A 115 13.65 -11.66 7.87
C ILE A 115 13.90 -10.94 9.20
N LYS A 116 14.68 -9.86 9.18
CA LYS A 116 14.84 -9.05 10.40
C LYS A 116 13.53 -8.36 10.77
N PRO A 117 13.17 -8.23 12.06
CA PRO A 117 11.96 -7.52 12.48
C PRO A 117 11.86 -6.10 11.91
N ASN A 118 12.98 -5.37 11.82
CA ASN A 118 13.01 -4.02 11.27
C ASN A 118 12.95 -3.97 9.74
N SER A 119 13.17 -5.10 9.05
CA SER A 119 12.98 -5.23 7.60
C SER A 119 11.53 -5.52 7.23
N ALA A 120 10.73 -6.12 8.12
CA ALA A 120 9.36 -6.52 7.84
C ALA A 120 8.43 -5.34 7.40
N PRO A 121 8.46 -4.15 8.03
CA PRO A 121 7.66 -3.01 7.59
C PRO A 121 7.96 -2.55 6.17
N TRP A 122 9.19 -2.76 5.67
CA TRP A 122 9.59 -2.34 4.33
C TRP A 122 8.87 -3.11 3.22
N LEU A 123 8.55 -4.39 3.47
CA LEU A 123 7.80 -5.24 2.54
C LEU A 123 6.35 -4.79 2.37
N ILE A 124 5.83 -3.95 3.27
CA ILE A 124 4.48 -3.40 3.25
C ILE A 124 4.48 -1.89 3.51
N ALA A 125 5.57 -1.21 3.12
CA ALA A 125 5.79 0.19 3.43
C ALA A 125 4.68 1.08 2.87
N LEU A 126 4.25 0.85 1.62
CA LEU A 126 3.26 1.70 0.98
C LEU A 126 1.90 1.69 1.72
N PRO A 127 1.26 0.54 2.01
CA PRO A 127 0.04 0.50 2.82
C PRO A 127 0.20 1.18 4.19
N LEU A 128 1.33 0.95 4.87
CA LEU A 128 1.59 1.54 6.19
C LEU A 128 1.73 3.06 6.11
N MET A 129 2.58 3.56 5.21
CA MET A 129 2.84 5.01 5.06
C MET A 129 1.58 5.75 4.62
N ASP A 130 0.80 5.20 3.68
CA ASP A 130 -0.45 5.80 3.22
C ASP A 130 -1.50 5.85 4.34
N THR A 131 -1.65 4.76 5.10
CA THR A 131 -2.58 4.70 6.23
C THR A 131 -2.21 5.68 7.33
N VAL A 132 -0.93 5.74 7.72
CA VAL A 132 -0.44 6.70 8.73
C VAL A 132 -0.70 8.13 8.26
N ASN A 133 -0.41 8.45 7.00
CA ASN A 133 -0.60 9.79 6.46
C ASN A 133 -2.08 10.21 6.46
N VAL A 134 -2.98 9.33 6.02
CA VAL A 134 -4.42 9.57 6.02
C VAL A 134 -4.97 9.71 7.44
N MET A 135 -4.55 8.85 8.37
CA MET A 135 -4.96 8.95 9.78
C MET A 135 -4.49 10.25 10.43
N LEU A 136 -3.24 10.68 10.19
CA LEU A 136 -2.73 11.96 10.68
C LEU A 136 -3.47 13.16 10.07
N HIS A 137 -3.78 13.10 8.78
CA HIS A 137 -4.57 14.15 8.12
C HIS A 137 -5.98 14.28 8.73
N ARG A 138 -6.65 13.15 9.00
CA ARG A 138 -7.97 13.10 9.65
C ARG A 138 -7.93 13.66 11.06
N LEU A 139 -6.95 13.23 11.86
CA LEU A 139 -6.79 13.69 13.24
C LEU A 139 -6.56 15.21 13.31
N ARG A 140 -5.72 15.75 12.44
CA ARG A 140 -5.49 17.21 12.33
C ARG A 140 -6.73 17.98 11.86
N SER A 141 -7.65 17.32 11.17
CA SER A 141 -8.90 17.89 10.67
C SER A 141 -10.09 17.68 11.63
N GLY A 142 -9.85 17.15 12.84
CA GLY A 142 -10.89 16.85 13.82
C GLY A 142 -11.87 15.75 13.39
N ARG A 143 -11.53 14.95 12.37
CA ARG A 143 -12.38 13.86 11.85
C ARG A 143 -11.98 12.53 12.46
N SER A 144 -12.97 11.63 12.62
CA SER A 144 -12.70 10.27 13.09
C SER A 144 -11.70 9.54 12.15
N PRO A 145 -10.68 8.86 12.69
CA PRO A 145 -9.67 8.14 11.92
C PRO A 145 -10.22 6.99 11.05
N LEU A 146 -11.44 6.50 11.30
CA LEU A 146 -12.01 5.29 10.67
C LEU A 146 -13.05 5.59 9.58
N ARG A 147 -13.34 6.85 9.25
CA ARG A 147 -14.30 7.19 8.17
C ARG A 147 -13.63 7.09 6.79
N PRO A 148 -14.31 6.58 5.74
CA PRO A 148 -13.78 6.58 4.37
C PRO A 148 -13.42 7.99 3.92
N ASP A 149 -12.24 8.17 3.30
CA ASP A 149 -11.76 9.46 2.80
C ASP A 149 -11.02 9.29 1.47
N ARG A 150 -11.15 10.24 0.55
CA ARG A 150 -10.52 10.20 -0.79
C ARG A 150 -9.15 10.88 -0.78
N THR A 151 -8.41 10.71 0.31
CA THR A 151 -7.07 11.31 0.51
C THR A 151 -5.94 10.30 0.40
N HIS A 152 -6.25 9.04 0.10
CA HIS A 152 -5.27 8.01 -0.20
C HIS A 152 -4.49 8.37 -1.48
N ILE A 153 -3.21 8.00 -1.53
CA ILE A 153 -2.31 8.43 -2.62
C ILE A 153 -2.83 8.04 -4.01
N HIS A 154 -3.47 6.88 -4.15
CA HIS A 154 -4.00 6.43 -5.45
C HIS A 154 -5.14 7.34 -5.92
N HIS A 155 -6.04 7.78 -5.03
CA HIS A 155 -7.06 8.77 -5.37
C HIS A 155 -6.45 10.13 -5.71
N LEU A 156 -5.45 10.59 -4.95
CA LEU A 156 -4.78 11.86 -5.24
C LEU A 156 -4.11 11.88 -6.62
N LEU A 157 -3.48 10.77 -7.03
CA LEU A 157 -2.86 10.67 -8.36
C LEU A 157 -3.92 10.63 -9.48
N LEU A 158 -5.00 9.88 -9.29
CA LEU A 158 -6.12 9.82 -10.24
C LEU A 158 -6.81 11.18 -10.39
N ASP A 159 -7.07 11.88 -9.28
CA ASP A 159 -7.75 13.19 -9.26
C ASP A 159 -6.91 14.30 -9.92
N VAL A 160 -5.59 14.13 -10.02
CA VAL A 160 -4.69 15.05 -10.77
C VAL A 160 -4.61 14.67 -12.26
N GLY A 161 -5.34 13.64 -12.70
CA GLY A 161 -5.49 13.26 -14.11
C GLY A 161 -4.54 12.17 -14.59
N ILE A 162 -3.84 11.47 -13.68
CA ILE A 162 -2.94 10.37 -14.08
C ILE A 162 -3.77 9.13 -14.40
N HIS A 163 -3.45 8.46 -15.52
CA HIS A 163 -4.16 7.25 -15.95
C HIS A 163 -3.99 6.10 -14.95
N ARG A 164 -5.04 5.30 -14.72
CA ARG A 164 -5.07 4.23 -13.69
C ARG A 164 -3.90 3.26 -13.72
N TYR A 165 -3.46 2.82 -14.90
CA TYR A 165 -2.34 1.89 -15.04
C TYR A 165 -0.99 2.55 -14.71
N ALA A 166 -0.84 3.86 -14.99
CA ALA A 166 0.34 4.60 -14.60
C ALA A 166 0.38 4.80 -13.08
N VAL A 167 -0.76 5.09 -12.44
CA VAL A 167 -0.88 5.11 -10.97
C VAL A 167 -0.47 3.77 -10.37
N LEU A 168 -1.00 2.66 -10.90
CA LEU A 168 -0.64 1.32 -10.46
C LEU A 168 0.88 1.07 -10.58
N ALA A 169 1.47 1.38 -11.74
CA ALA A 169 2.90 1.17 -11.98
C ALA A 169 3.79 2.01 -11.05
N ILE A 170 3.43 3.29 -10.80
CA ILE A 170 4.15 4.17 -9.88
C ILE A 170 4.11 3.60 -8.46
N LEU A 171 2.94 3.20 -7.98
CA LEU A 171 2.76 2.70 -6.62
C LEU A 171 3.42 1.34 -6.41
N LEU A 172 3.30 0.42 -7.37
CA LEU A 172 4.01 -0.86 -7.33
C LEU A 172 5.52 -0.68 -7.45
N GLY A 173 6.00 0.28 -8.26
CA GLY A 173 7.42 0.61 -8.34
C GLY A 173 7.98 1.17 -7.03
N LEU A 174 7.22 2.05 -6.38
CA LEU A 174 7.57 2.57 -5.05
C LEU A 174 7.59 1.44 -3.99
N GLN A 175 6.59 0.57 -3.97
CA GLN A 175 6.57 -0.57 -3.06
C GLN A 175 7.75 -1.52 -3.35
N LEU A 176 8.05 -1.80 -4.61
CA LEU A 176 9.18 -2.64 -5.00
C LEU A 176 10.51 -2.06 -4.51
N PHE A 177 10.70 -0.74 -4.63
CA PHE A 177 11.87 -0.05 -4.09
C PHE A 177 11.98 -0.21 -2.56
N CYS A 178 10.88 -0.01 -1.83
CA CYS A 178 10.86 -0.24 -0.38
C CYS A 178 11.15 -1.71 -0.02
N THR A 179 10.52 -2.66 -0.71
CA THR A 179 10.76 -4.10 -0.52
C THR A 179 12.22 -4.45 -0.77
N ALA A 180 12.86 -3.86 -1.80
CA ALA A 180 14.27 -4.07 -2.09
C ALA A 180 15.16 -3.62 -0.93
N ILE A 181 14.87 -2.48 -0.29
CA ILE A 181 15.59 -2.02 0.91
C ILE A 181 15.48 -3.05 2.04
N GLY A 182 14.27 -3.55 2.32
CA GLY A 182 14.05 -4.55 3.37
C GLY A 182 14.75 -5.90 3.10
N VAL A 183 14.73 -6.36 1.84
CA VAL A 183 15.40 -7.59 1.41
C VAL A 183 16.91 -7.43 1.46
N LEU A 184 17.46 -6.36 0.87
CA LEU A 184 18.91 -6.09 0.85
C LEU A 184 19.46 -5.87 2.26
N GLY A 185 18.74 -5.12 3.11
CA GLY A 185 19.18 -4.91 4.49
C GLY A 185 19.17 -6.19 5.32
N THR A 186 18.27 -7.13 5.01
CA THR A 186 18.28 -8.48 5.61
C THR A 186 19.46 -9.30 5.08
N HIS A 187 19.59 -9.39 3.74
CA HIS A 187 20.58 -10.24 3.07
C HIS A 187 22.02 -9.77 3.33
N LEU A 188 22.28 -8.47 3.24
CA LEU A 188 23.57 -7.84 3.54
C LEU A 188 23.78 -7.59 5.04
N SER A 189 22.85 -8.05 5.88
CA SER A 189 22.94 -7.93 7.34
C SER A 189 23.17 -6.50 7.85
N TRP A 190 22.53 -5.50 7.24
CA TRP A 190 22.60 -4.11 7.70
C TRP A 190 22.22 -3.96 9.17
N PRO A 191 22.81 -3.01 9.90
CA PRO A 191 22.44 -2.76 11.29
C PRO A 191 20.96 -2.35 11.42
N ASP A 192 20.29 -2.84 12.47
CA ASP A 192 18.87 -2.61 12.69
C ASP A 192 18.48 -1.13 12.81
N TRP A 193 19.39 -0.30 13.34
CA TRP A 193 19.19 1.14 13.44
C TRP A 193 19.24 1.82 12.08
N VAL A 194 20.00 1.32 11.10
CA VAL A 194 20.01 1.86 9.73
C VAL A 194 18.65 1.63 9.08
N LEU A 195 18.13 0.39 9.17
CA LEU A 195 16.81 0.04 8.65
C LEU A 195 15.68 0.81 9.31
N PHE A 196 15.78 1.01 10.63
CA PHE A 196 14.80 1.81 11.38
C PHE A 196 14.83 3.29 10.98
N TRP A 197 16.00 3.93 11.05
CA TRP A 197 16.12 5.37 10.84
C TRP A 197 15.93 5.78 9.38
N SER A 198 16.27 4.93 8.41
CA SER A 198 16.03 5.19 6.98
C SER A 198 14.55 5.19 6.59
N MET A 199 13.66 4.61 7.40
CA MET A 199 12.22 4.64 7.11
C MET A 199 11.63 6.04 7.28
N PHE A 200 12.19 6.87 8.16
CA PHE A 200 11.72 8.24 8.42
C PHE A 200 11.91 9.19 7.23
N PRO A 201 13.10 9.35 6.62
CA PRO A 201 13.24 10.20 5.44
C PRO A 201 12.42 9.68 4.26
N GLY A 202 12.28 8.36 4.10
CA GLY A 202 11.38 7.76 3.10
C GLY A 202 9.92 8.15 3.34
N TYR A 203 9.45 8.03 4.59
CA TYR A 203 8.11 8.46 5.00
C TYR A 203 7.90 9.97 4.80
N ILE A 204 8.88 10.81 5.16
CA ILE A 204 8.81 12.26 4.96
C ILE A 204 8.69 12.59 3.47
N GLY A 205 9.49 11.94 2.62
CA GLY A 205 9.37 12.07 1.16
C GLY A 205 7.97 11.72 0.66
N PHE A 206 7.42 10.59 1.12
CA PHE A 206 6.06 10.17 0.81
C PHE A 206 4.98 11.14 1.32
N ALA A 207 5.12 11.66 2.54
CA ALA A 207 4.21 12.63 3.12
C ALA A 207 4.26 13.97 2.36
N LEU A 208 5.44 14.39 1.91
CA LEU A 208 5.61 15.59 1.09
C LEU A 208 4.97 15.42 -0.30
N THR A 209 5.16 14.28 -0.96
CA THR A 209 4.57 14.04 -2.29
C THR A 209 3.04 14.01 -2.21
N THR A 210 2.47 13.30 -1.23
CA THR A 210 1.01 13.29 -0.99
C THR A 210 0.47 14.67 -0.65
N TRP A 211 1.18 15.47 0.17
CA TRP A 211 0.79 16.85 0.46
C TRP A 211 0.84 17.74 -0.79
N MET A 212 1.87 17.62 -1.62
CA MET A 212 1.99 18.34 -2.90
C MET A 212 0.85 17.96 -3.86
N LEU A 213 0.52 16.68 -3.97
CA LEU A 213 -0.60 16.19 -4.79
C LEU A 213 -1.93 16.72 -4.28
N ALA A 214 -2.17 16.68 -2.97
CA ALA A 214 -3.37 17.25 -2.36
C ALA A 214 -3.48 18.77 -2.60
N ARG A 215 -2.34 19.50 -2.58
CA ARG A 215 -2.30 20.93 -2.94
C ARG A 215 -2.64 21.15 -4.42
N ARG A 216 -2.09 20.34 -5.33
CA ARG A 216 -2.40 20.43 -6.77
C ARG A 216 -3.86 20.13 -7.06
N ARG A 217 -4.43 19.08 -6.45
CA ARG A 217 -5.84 18.72 -6.56
C ARG A 217 -6.75 19.90 -6.18
N ARG A 218 -6.48 20.58 -5.06
CA ARG A 218 -7.24 21.77 -4.65
C ARG A 218 -7.18 22.87 -5.70
N ALA A 219 -5.99 23.21 -6.17
CA ALA A 219 -5.82 24.23 -7.21
C ALA A 219 -6.59 23.91 -8.51
N ILE A 220 -6.59 22.65 -8.97
CA ILE A 220 -7.38 22.22 -10.13
C ILE A 220 -8.89 22.41 -9.87
N THR A 221 -9.35 22.06 -8.67
CA THR A 221 -10.76 22.20 -8.27
C THR A 221 -11.18 23.67 -8.22
N ASP A 222 -10.33 24.54 -7.68
CA ASP A 222 -10.57 25.98 -7.57
C ASP A 222 -10.61 26.66 -8.95
N LEU A 223 -9.77 26.22 -9.89
CA LEU A 223 -9.79 26.69 -11.28
C LEU A 223 -11.07 26.23 -12.02
N ALA A 224 -11.50 24.99 -11.82
CA ALA A 224 -12.71 24.47 -12.46
C ALA A 224 -13.98 25.16 -11.96
N THR A 225 -14.05 25.47 -10.66
CA THR A 225 -15.16 26.23 -10.08
C THR A 225 -15.19 27.67 -10.59
N SER A 226 -14.04 28.34 -10.60
CA SER A 226 -13.92 29.71 -11.15
C SER A 226 -14.30 29.78 -12.63
N ALA A 227 -13.90 28.80 -13.43
CA ALA A 227 -14.27 28.75 -14.85
C ALA A 227 -15.79 28.61 -15.04
N ASN A 228 -16.43 27.70 -14.31
CA ASN A 228 -17.88 27.50 -14.36
C ASN A 228 -18.67 28.75 -13.96
N ASP A 229 -18.22 29.48 -12.94
CA ASP A 229 -18.86 30.72 -12.51
C ASP A 229 -18.81 31.79 -13.62
N VAL A 230 -17.69 31.89 -14.35
CA VAL A 230 -17.56 32.81 -15.49
C VAL A 230 -18.53 32.42 -16.61
N THR A 231 -18.61 31.14 -16.97
CA THR A 231 -19.53 30.67 -18.03
C THR A 231 -21.00 30.91 -17.65
N ASP A 232 -21.39 30.69 -16.38
CA ASP A 232 -22.75 30.94 -15.93
C ASP A 232 -23.10 32.44 -15.96
N LEU A 233 -22.15 33.31 -15.59
CA LEU A 233 -22.32 34.76 -15.68
C LEU A 233 -22.53 35.23 -17.13
N ASP A 234 -21.77 34.69 -18.08
CA ASP A 234 -21.92 35.03 -19.50
C ASP A 234 -23.27 34.55 -20.06
N HIS A 235 -23.72 33.34 -19.70
CA HIS A 235 -25.04 32.85 -20.07
C HIS A 235 -26.18 33.72 -19.49
N ARG A 236 -26.05 34.19 -18.25
CA ARG A 236 -27.03 35.11 -17.63
C ARG A 236 -27.06 36.46 -18.33
N ARG A 237 -25.90 37.01 -18.72
CA ARG A 237 -25.80 38.28 -19.48
C ARG A 237 -26.43 38.16 -20.86
N ALA A 238 -26.19 37.06 -21.58
CA ALA A 238 -26.79 36.82 -22.89
C ALA A 238 -28.33 36.76 -22.82
N ARG A 239 -28.89 36.05 -21.83
CA ARG A 239 -30.35 35.99 -21.60
C ARG A 239 -30.94 37.36 -21.26
N ALA A 240 -30.22 38.18 -20.50
CA ALA A 240 -30.67 39.53 -20.14
C ALA A 240 -30.70 40.49 -21.34
N GLN A 241 -29.82 40.29 -22.33
CA GLN A 241 -29.83 41.08 -23.57
C GLN A 241 -30.94 40.66 -24.53
N GLN A 242 -31.32 39.38 -24.54
CA GLN A 242 -32.36 38.85 -25.44
C GLN A 242 -33.79 39.18 -25.00
N ASN A 243 -33.97 39.56 -23.73
CA ASN A 243 -35.26 39.99 -23.14
C ASN A 243 -35.45 41.52 -23.13
N ARG A 244 -34.57 42.28 -23.80
CA ARG A 244 -34.69 43.73 -24.00
C ARG A 244 -35.04 44.02 -25.45
#